data_AF-A0A1F9MYN6-F1
#
_entry.id   AF-A0A1F9MYN6-F1
#
_cell.length_a   1.000
_cell.length_b   1.000
_cell.length_c   1.000
_cell.angle_alpha   90.00
_cell.angle_beta   90.00
_cell.angle_gamma   90.00
#
_symmetry.space_group_name_H-M   'P 1'
#
loop_
_entity.id
_entity.type
_entity.pdbx_description
1 polymer ?
#
loop_
_entity_poly.entity_id
_entity_poly.type
_entity_poly.pdbx_seq_one_letter_code
_entity_poly.pdbx_strand_id
1 'polypeptide(L)'
;MQRISSFFGIVITMYFDDHAPPHFHATYGEESAVFAIETLEMLNGKMNRRAAAMVLEWASAHRRELGEDWDRCRQGLLAPGPIDPLHIVARSYSWLESSMSKSFAISPWSFRLRMARSGKLT
;
A
#
# COMPACT_ATOMS: atom_id res chain seq x y z
N MET A 1 0.94 18.58 4.03
CA MET A 1 1.51 17.21 4.01
C MET A 1 0.48 16.23 4.50
N GLN A 2 0.04 15.30 3.65
CA GLN A 2 -0.84 14.20 4.01
C GLN A 2 -0.10 12.89 3.79
N ARG A 3 -0.14 11.96 4.76
CA ARG A 3 0.38 10.60 4.57
C ARG A 3 -0.64 9.78 3.79
N ILE A 4 -0.20 9.23 2.67
CA ILE A 4 -1.04 8.43 1.77
C ILE A 4 -0.71 6.95 1.84
N SER A 5 0.52 6.58 2.20
CA SER A 5 0.88 5.17 2.42
C SER A 5 2.09 5.02 3.35
N SER A 6 2.33 3.81 3.83
CA SER A 6 3.48 3.48 4.67
C SER A 6 3.80 1.98 4.64
N PHE A 7 5.06 1.61 4.37
CA PHE A 7 5.50 0.21 4.30
C PHE A 7 7.01 0.10 4.53
N PHE A 8 7.47 -0.97 5.19
CA PHE A 8 8.91 -1.24 5.44
C PHE A 8 9.71 -0.05 6.03
N GLY A 9 9.07 0.79 6.84
CA GLY A 9 9.68 2.02 7.40
C GLY A 9 9.75 3.20 6.42
N ILE A 10 9.26 3.03 5.18
CA ILE A 10 9.05 4.10 4.22
C ILE A 10 7.70 4.74 4.48
N VAL A 11 7.68 6.07 4.54
CA VAL A 11 6.45 6.87 4.60
C VAL A 11 6.28 7.59 3.27
N ILE A 12 5.10 7.44 2.66
CA ILE A 12 4.74 8.16 1.42
C ILE A 12 3.74 9.26 1.75
N THR A 13 4.04 10.47 1.27
CA THR A 13 3.20 11.65 1.48
C THR A 13 3.00 12.46 0.22
N MET A 14 1.90 13.21 0.20
CA MET A 14 1.60 14.21 -0.84
C MET A 14 1.20 15.53 -0.16
N TYR A 15 1.57 16.67 -0.74
CA TYR A 15 1.21 18.00 -0.24
C TYR A 15 0.12 18.59 -1.12
N PHE A 16 -0.78 19.36 -0.50
CA PHE A 16 -1.92 19.96 -1.20
C PHE A 16 -1.52 21.07 -2.16
N ASP A 17 -0.47 21.81 -1.79
CA ASP A 17 0.00 23.04 -2.40
C ASP A 17 1.27 22.85 -3.24
N ASP A 18 1.66 21.60 -3.50
CA ASP A 18 2.82 21.30 -4.33
C ASP A 18 2.67 21.81 -5.78
N HIS A 19 3.81 22.07 -6.40
CA HIS A 19 3.91 22.61 -7.75
C HIS A 19 4.23 21.53 -8.77
N ALA A 20 3.86 21.77 -10.03
CA ALA A 20 4.19 20.87 -11.13
C ALA A 20 5.72 20.70 -11.28
N PRO A 21 6.21 19.53 -11.76
CA PRO A 21 5.44 18.39 -12.27
C PRO A 21 4.77 17.56 -11.16
N PRO A 22 3.77 16.71 -11.48
CA PRO A 22 3.14 15.81 -10.51
C PRO A 22 4.16 14.92 -9.80
N HIS A 23 4.17 14.97 -8.47
CA HIS A 23 5.16 14.26 -7.67
C HIS A 23 4.61 13.81 -6.31
N PHE A 24 5.33 12.90 -5.67
CA PHE A 24 5.10 12.49 -4.29
C PHE A 24 6.43 12.45 -3.52
N HIS A 25 6.33 12.46 -2.19
CA HIS A 25 7.49 12.47 -1.31
C HIS A 25 7.59 11.12 -0.58
N ALA A 26 8.80 10.61 -0.43
CA ALA A 26 9.10 9.41 0.33
C ALA A 26 10.17 9.69 1.37
N THR A 27 9.97 9.21 2.59
CA THR A 27 10.93 9.31 3.70
C THR A 27 11.27 7.93 4.24
N TYR A 28 12.55 7.65 4.47
CA TYR A 28 13.06 6.41 5.07
C TYR A 28 14.20 6.73 6.04
N GLY A 29 13.95 6.60 7.34
CA GLY A 29 14.89 7.06 8.37
C GLY A 29 15.16 8.55 8.24
N GLU A 30 16.43 8.93 8.05
CA GLU A 30 16.87 10.32 7.83
C GLU A 30 16.91 10.71 6.34
N GLU A 31 16.63 9.78 5.43
CA GLU A 31 16.65 10.01 3.99
C GLU A 31 15.27 10.42 3.48
N SER A 32 15.23 11.40 2.59
CA SER A 32 14.01 11.88 1.95
C SER A 32 14.25 12.12 0.46
N ALA A 33 13.29 11.73 -0.37
CA ALA A 33 13.34 11.92 -1.81
C ALA A 33 11.96 12.29 -2.39
N VAL A 34 11.99 13.00 -3.50
CA VAL A 34 10.82 13.42 -4.28
C VAL A 34 10.84 12.66 -5.59
N PHE A 35 9.70 12.06 -5.97
CA PHE A 35 9.58 11.24 -7.18
C PHE A 35 8.49 11.78 -8.09
N ALA A 36 8.78 11.89 -9.38
CA ALA A 36 7.78 12.21 -10.40
C ALA A 36 6.78 11.06 -10.53
N ILE A 37 5.48 11.37 -10.56
CA ILE A 37 4.44 10.33 -10.68
C ILE A 37 4.48 9.66 -12.06
N GLU A 38 4.68 10.44 -13.12
CA GLU A 38 4.61 9.94 -14.50
C GLU A 38 5.83 9.10 -14.89
N THR A 39 7.04 9.62 -14.64
CA THR A 39 8.29 8.99 -15.06
C THR A 39 8.88 8.07 -13.99
N LEU A 40 8.46 8.21 -12.73
CA LEU A 40 9.07 7.58 -11.55
C LEU A 40 10.53 7.97 -11.31
N GLU A 41 11.00 9.05 -11.95
CA GLU A 41 12.33 9.58 -11.70
C GLU A 41 12.40 10.28 -10.35
N MET A 42 13.53 10.14 -9.66
CA MET A 42 13.81 10.92 -8.45
C MET A 42 14.17 12.35 -8.86
N LEU A 43 13.29 13.29 -8.54
CA LEU A 43 13.43 14.71 -8.86
C LEU A 43 14.38 15.44 -7.90
N ASN A 44 14.35 15.06 -6.62
CA ASN A 44 15.16 15.70 -5.59
C ASN A 44 15.41 14.76 -4.40
N GLY A 45 16.39 15.10 -3.58
CA GLY A 45 16.72 14.41 -2.34
C GLY A 45 17.67 13.24 -2.54
N LYS A 46 17.67 12.34 -1.56
CA LYS A 46 18.52 11.15 -1.56
C LYS A 46 17.76 10.01 -0.90
N MET A 47 17.97 8.81 -1.42
CA MET A 47 17.45 7.59 -0.82
C MET A 47 18.34 6.43 -1.25
N ASN A 48 18.68 5.56 -0.30
CA ASN A 48 19.46 4.37 -0.61
C ASN A 48 18.75 3.49 -1.64
N ARG A 49 19.55 2.75 -2.42
CA ARG A 49 19.07 1.98 -3.57
C ARG A 49 17.95 1.00 -3.23
N ARG A 50 17.99 0.38 -2.05
CA ARG A 50 17.00 -0.61 -1.62
C ARG A 50 15.66 0.05 -1.32
N ALA A 51 15.66 1.13 -0.55
CA ALA A 51 14.44 1.87 -0.23
C ALA A 51 13.83 2.48 -1.51
N ALA A 52 14.66 3.08 -2.37
CA ALA A 52 14.21 3.62 -3.66
C ALA A 52 13.56 2.53 -4.53
N ALA A 53 14.13 1.32 -4.60
CA ALA A 53 13.54 0.22 -5.36
C ALA A 53 12.14 -0.16 -4.87
N MET A 54 11.92 -0.21 -3.55
CA MET A 54 10.59 -0.50 -2.97
C MET A 54 9.60 0.63 -3.26
N VAL A 55 10.04 1.89 -3.21
CA VAL A 55 9.20 3.03 -3.60
C VAL A 55 8.79 2.95 -5.07
N LEU A 56 9.73 2.62 -5.96
CA LEU A 56 9.46 2.51 -7.40
C LEU A 56 8.51 1.36 -7.73
N GLU A 57 8.67 0.21 -7.07
CA GLU A 57 7.75 -0.93 -7.22
C GLU A 57 6.33 -0.55 -6.81
N TRP A 58 6.18 0.06 -5.63
CA TRP A 58 4.91 0.56 -5.14
C TRP A 58 4.30 1.61 -6.08
N ALA A 59 5.07 2.64 -6.45
CA ALA A 59 4.57 3.73 -7.28
C ALA A 59 4.19 3.27 -8.70
N SER A 60 4.86 2.23 -9.22
CA SER A 60 4.48 1.60 -10.49
C SER A 60 3.11 0.94 -10.41
N ALA A 61 2.81 0.22 -9.32
CA ALA A 61 1.52 -0.43 -9.11
C ALA A 61 0.38 0.57 -8.87
N HIS A 62 0.66 1.71 -8.23
CA HIS A 62 -0.35 2.70 -7.79
C HIS A 62 -0.33 4.01 -8.59
N ARG A 63 0.30 4.03 -9.78
CA ARG A 63 0.49 5.27 -10.56
C ARG A 63 -0.81 6.02 -10.85
N ARG A 64 -1.89 5.29 -11.17
CA ARG A 64 -3.21 5.87 -11.43
C ARG A 64 -3.77 6.59 -10.20
N GLU A 65 -3.72 5.92 -9.04
CA GLU A 65 -4.22 6.47 -7.77
C GLU A 65 -3.42 7.70 -7.34
N LEU A 66 -2.09 7.67 -7.53
CA LEU A 66 -1.22 8.83 -7.31
C LEU A 66 -1.62 10.04 -8.18
N GLY A 67 -1.92 9.81 -9.46
CA GLY A 67 -2.39 10.87 -10.36
C GLY A 67 -3.74 11.46 -9.92
N GLU A 68 -4.69 10.60 -9.55
CA GLU A 68 -6.00 11.05 -9.05
C GLU A 68 -5.87 11.85 -7.74
N ASP A 69 -5.00 11.43 -6.83
CA ASP A 69 -4.75 12.15 -5.58
C ASP A 69 -4.05 13.49 -5.83
N TRP A 70 -3.12 13.54 -6.79
CA TRP A 70 -2.49 14.79 -7.21
C TRP A 70 -3.53 15.79 -7.76
N ASP A 71 -4.44 15.33 -8.61
CA ASP A 71 -5.51 16.16 -9.16
C ASP A 71 -6.46 16.66 -8.07
N ARG A 72 -6.81 15.81 -7.09
CA ARG A 72 -7.62 16.21 -5.92
C ARG A 72 -6.94 17.32 -5.12
N CYS A 73 -5.64 17.19 -4.88
CA CYS A 73 -4.83 18.19 -4.18
C CYS A 73 -4.86 19.53 -4.94
N ARG A 74 -4.59 19.49 -6.25
CA ARG A 74 -4.53 20.66 -7.13
C ARG A 74 -5.86 21.39 -7.28
N GLN A 75 -6.97 20.66 -7.27
CA GLN A 75 -8.31 21.24 -7.40
C GLN A 75 -8.84 21.76 -6.05
N GLY A 76 -8.12 21.53 -4.94
CA GLY A 76 -8.55 21.94 -3.60
C GLY A 76 -9.84 21.26 -3.12
N LEU A 77 -10.21 20.14 -3.76
CA LEU A 77 -11.50 19.49 -3.52
C LEU A 77 -11.48 18.67 -2.23
N LEU A 78 -10.47 17.81 -2.07
CA LEU A 78 -10.38 16.85 -0.98
C LEU A 78 -8.91 16.48 -0.69
N ALA A 79 -8.67 16.00 0.52
CA ALA A 79 -7.39 15.39 0.87
C ALA A 79 -7.09 14.16 0.02
N PRO A 80 -5.81 13.91 -0.33
CA PRO A 80 -5.44 12.68 -1.00
C PRO A 80 -5.77 11.49 -0.08
N GLY A 81 -6.24 10.42 -0.69
CA GLY A 81 -6.74 9.25 0.01
C GLY A 81 -5.61 8.33 0.51
N PRO A 82 -5.93 7.35 1.36
CA PRO A 82 -5.01 6.25 1.62
C PRO A 82 -4.87 5.39 0.35
N ILE A 83 -3.63 5.02 0.03
CA ILE A 83 -3.26 4.07 -1.04
C ILE A 83 -2.64 2.84 -0.40
N ASP A 84 -3.05 1.66 -0.86
CA ASP A 84 -2.60 0.38 -0.30
C ASP A 84 -1.06 0.27 -0.28
N PRO A 85 -0.49 -0.28 0.81
CA PRO A 85 0.97 -0.36 0.97
C PRO A 85 1.59 -1.48 0.11
N LEU A 86 2.90 -1.39 -0.14
CA LEU A 86 3.64 -2.51 -0.74
C LEU A 86 3.67 -3.71 0.22
N HIS A 87 3.31 -4.88 -0.29
CA HIS A 87 3.34 -6.14 0.45
C HIS A 87 4.48 -7.03 -0.03
N ILE A 88 5.15 -7.76 0.88
CA ILE A 88 6.06 -8.87 0.53
C ILE A 88 5.17 -9.97 -0.03
N VAL A 89 4.97 -9.96 -1.34
CA VAL A 89 4.33 -10.97 -2.18
C VAL A 89 3.74 -12.17 -1.41
N ALA A 90 2.44 -12.15 -1.13
CA ALA A 90 1.64 -13.31 -1.52
C ALA A 90 1.31 -13.06 -2.99
N ARG A 91 2.01 -13.75 -3.88
CA ARG A 91 1.75 -13.72 -5.32
C ARG A 91 0.34 -14.28 -5.47
N SER A 92 -0.65 -13.39 -5.59
CA SER A 92 -2.04 -13.63 -5.98
C SER A 92 -2.66 -15.00 -5.64
N TYR A 93 -3.58 -14.99 -4.68
CA TYR A 93 -4.83 -15.75 -4.84
C TYR A 93 -6.04 -14.81 -5.03
N SER A 94 -5.84 -13.58 -5.53
CA SER A 94 -6.96 -12.68 -5.87
C SER A 94 -7.82 -13.21 -7.02
N TRP A 95 -7.26 -14.04 -7.92
CA TRP A 95 -8.02 -14.74 -8.96
C TRP A 95 -8.89 -15.90 -8.44
N LEU A 96 -8.73 -16.37 -7.20
CA LEU A 96 -9.61 -17.40 -6.62
C LEU A 96 -10.87 -16.84 -5.95
N GLU A 97 -10.84 -15.60 -5.44
CA GLU A 97 -12.00 -15.02 -4.76
C GLU A 97 -13.10 -14.60 -5.75
N SER A 98 -12.74 -14.22 -6.98
CA SER A 98 -13.73 -13.85 -8.01
C SER A 98 -14.49 -15.05 -8.61
N SER A 99 -14.09 -16.30 -8.32
CA SER A 99 -14.78 -17.52 -8.83
C SER A 99 -15.46 -18.37 -7.76
N MET A 100 -15.36 -18.03 -6.47
CA MET A 100 -16.10 -18.74 -5.41
C MET A 100 -17.41 -18.02 -5.06
N SER A 101 -18.37 -18.09 -5.99
CA SER A 101 -19.76 -17.93 -5.61
C SER A 101 -20.25 -19.22 -4.93
N LYS A 102 -20.65 -19.06 -3.66
CA LYS A 102 -21.48 -19.96 -2.84
C LYS A 102 -20.79 -21.14 -2.15
N SER A 103 -20.90 -21.10 -0.81
CA SER A 103 -20.75 -22.18 0.17
C SER A 103 -19.34 -22.44 0.69
N PHE A 104 -18.99 -21.75 1.79
CA PHE A 104 -18.63 -22.30 3.11
C PHE A 104 -17.83 -21.24 3.88
N ALA A 105 -18.44 -20.66 4.91
CA ALA A 105 -17.76 -19.80 5.86
C ALA A 105 -16.89 -20.66 6.78
N ILE A 106 -15.56 -20.50 6.74
CA ILE A 106 -14.66 -20.97 7.79
C ILE A 106 -13.67 -19.85 8.10
N SER A 107 -13.98 -19.11 9.16
CA SER A 107 -13.13 -18.06 9.75
C SER A 107 -12.00 -18.72 10.56
N PRO A 108 -10.73 -18.26 10.45
CA PRO A 108 -9.60 -18.90 11.12
C PRO A 108 -9.32 -18.27 12.50
N TRP A 109 -10.33 -17.97 13.31
CA TRP A 109 -10.14 -17.49 14.70
C TRP A 109 -11.20 -18.12 15.61
N SER A 110 -11.09 -19.43 15.86
CA SER A 110 -11.72 -20.13 17.01
C SER A 110 -11.24 -21.59 17.08
N PHE A 111 -10.10 -21.87 17.72
CA PHE A 111 -9.86 -23.23 18.22
C PHE A 111 -9.40 -23.18 19.67
N ARG A 112 -10.39 -23.03 20.55
CA ARG A 112 -10.26 -23.22 21.99
C ARG A 112 -10.44 -24.71 22.30
N LEU A 113 -9.41 -25.28 22.94
CA LEU A 113 -9.40 -26.47 23.78
C LEU A 113 -10.78 -27.01 24.22
N ARG A 114 -11.07 -28.28 23.89
CA ARG A 114 -11.66 -29.28 24.81
C ARG A 114 -11.67 -30.68 24.17
N MET A 115 -10.68 -31.51 24.50
CA MET A 115 -10.85 -32.98 24.40
C MET A 115 -11.62 -33.45 25.62
N ALA A 116 -12.86 -33.90 25.43
CA ALA A 116 -13.55 -34.75 26.39
C ALA A 116 -14.68 -35.54 25.71
N ARG A 117 -14.57 -36.88 25.83
CA ARG A 117 -15.61 -37.92 25.71
C ARG A 117 -16.04 -38.36 24.31
N SER A 118 -15.70 -39.61 23.95
CA SER A 118 -16.68 -40.71 23.95
C SER A 118 -16.08 -42.03 23.42
N GLY A 119 -16.41 -43.13 24.11
CA GLY A 119 -16.22 -44.53 23.72
C GLY A 119 -16.75 -45.40 24.86
N LYS A 120 -18.07 -45.69 24.89
CA LYS A 120 -18.73 -46.95 24.48
C LYS A 120 -18.16 -48.17 25.24
N LEU A 121 -18.91 -48.68 26.22
CA LEU A 121 -19.81 -49.84 26.10
C LEU A 121 -19.08 -51.10 25.63
N THR A 122 -18.66 -51.88 26.62
CA THR A 122 -18.70 -53.36 26.67
C THR A 122 -19.02 -53.74 28.10
#